data_AF-A0A0C9Y5M3-F1
#
_entry.id   AF-A0A0C9Y5M3-F1
#
_cell.length_a   1.000
_cell.length_b   1.000
_cell.length_c   1.000
_cell.angle_alpha   90.00
_cell.angle_beta   90.00
_cell.angle_gamma   90.00
#
_symmetry.space_group_name_H-M   'P 1'
#
loop_
_entity.id
_entity.type
_entity.pdbx_description
1 polymer ?
#
loop_
_entity_poly.entity_id
_entity_poly.type
_entity_poly.pdbx_seq_one_letter_code
_entity_poly.pdbx_strand_id
1 'polypeptide(L)'
;MSAYGEIRRGSTSSTIILPSTIWGLKSHGSDSDGRITVHHLNLSTARQLPGLLDYLNKIFANEIKNGQTYPQEEEMGQATFEAYFFAADVFVGIFGGLSMECMVEGGNAEVDIDDARATRSWEECVAGYYYIKPNYPGRSSHICNAGFVVPPNRRGSGHGFTLAKSFLYYAPLLGYRASIFNLVYVNNTASV
;
A
#
# COMPACT_ATOMS: atom_id res chain seq x y z
N MET A 1 -5.95 -8.26 -18.66
CA MET A 1 -6.10 -9.53 -17.90
C MET A 1 -4.72 -10.18 -17.75
N SER A 2 -4.46 -10.92 -16.67
CA SER A 2 -3.21 -11.67 -16.51
C SER A 2 -3.10 -12.75 -17.59
N ALA A 3 -1.87 -13.14 -17.96
CA ALA A 3 -1.61 -14.26 -18.89
C ALA A 3 -2.19 -15.59 -18.41
N TYR A 4 -2.56 -15.68 -17.13
CA TYR A 4 -3.11 -16.88 -16.49
C TYR A 4 -4.60 -16.77 -16.18
N GLY A 5 -5.30 -15.76 -16.71
CA GLY A 5 -6.69 -15.48 -16.38
C GLY A 5 -6.86 -14.89 -14.98
N GLU A 6 -8.02 -15.13 -14.35
CA GLU A 6 -8.31 -14.64 -13.02
C GLU A 6 -7.50 -15.41 -11.96
N ILE A 7 -6.58 -14.70 -11.28
CA ILE A 7 -5.79 -15.29 -10.20
C ILE A 7 -6.60 -15.21 -8.91
N ARG A 8 -7.20 -16.33 -8.55
CA ARG A 8 -7.96 -16.45 -7.30
C ARG A 8 -7.03 -16.74 -6.14
N ARG A 9 -7.27 -16.07 -5.02
CA ARG A 9 -6.62 -16.38 -3.75
C ARG A 9 -7.08 -17.76 -3.26
N GLY A 10 -6.15 -18.56 -2.74
CA GLY A 10 -6.47 -19.88 -2.18
C GLY A 10 -7.40 -19.76 -0.96
N SER A 11 -8.28 -20.74 -0.77
CA SER A 11 -9.33 -20.80 0.27
C SER A 11 -8.81 -20.70 1.72
N THR A 12 -7.51 -20.82 1.96
CA THR A 12 -6.90 -20.78 3.30
C THR A 12 -6.55 -19.37 3.77
N SER A 13 -6.81 -18.33 2.97
CA SER A 13 -6.49 -16.98 3.38
C SER A 13 -7.52 -16.45 4.35
N SER A 14 -7.07 -16.28 5.59
CA SER A 14 -7.83 -15.73 6.68
C SER A 14 -8.42 -14.37 6.31
N THR A 15 -9.67 -14.14 6.69
CA THR A 15 -10.31 -12.83 6.84
C THR A 15 -9.64 -11.95 7.91
N ILE A 16 -8.46 -12.36 8.39
CA ILE A 16 -7.77 -11.76 9.53
C ILE A 16 -7.03 -10.52 9.02
N ILE A 17 -7.46 -9.38 9.56
CA ILE A 17 -6.72 -8.14 9.42
C ILE A 17 -5.47 -8.21 10.31
N LEU A 18 -4.29 -8.16 9.70
CA LEU A 18 -3.01 -8.01 10.41
C LEU A 18 -2.96 -6.69 11.19
N PRO A 19 -2.26 -6.64 12.33
CA PRO A 19 -2.16 -5.44 13.16
C PRO A 19 -1.45 -4.30 12.42
N SER A 20 -1.84 -3.07 12.74
CA SER A 20 -1.16 -1.86 12.28
C SER A 20 0.28 -1.82 12.80
N THR A 21 1.21 -1.21 12.07
CA THR A 21 2.61 -1.07 12.48
C THR A 21 3.12 0.36 12.33
N ILE A 22 4.12 0.76 13.12
CA ILE A 22 4.77 2.07 13.03
C ILE A 22 6.15 1.94 12.37
N TRP A 23 6.46 2.91 11.50
CA TRP A 23 7.72 3.00 10.78
C TRP A 23 8.29 4.42 10.83
N GLY A 24 9.57 4.53 11.18
CA GLY A 24 10.29 5.80 11.14
C GLY A 24 10.67 6.23 9.72
N LEU A 25 10.56 7.53 9.45
CA LEU A 25 11.03 8.17 8.24
C LEU A 25 12.41 8.78 8.50
N LYS A 26 13.45 8.28 7.85
CA LYS A 26 14.78 8.90 7.93
C LYS A 26 14.80 10.14 7.06
N SER A 27 14.74 11.33 7.64
CA SER A 27 14.88 12.58 6.89
C SER A 27 16.36 12.83 6.53
N HIS A 28 16.65 13.10 5.26
CA HIS A 28 17.91 13.71 4.85
C HIS A 28 17.76 15.24 4.93
N GLY A 29 17.95 15.80 6.12
CA GLY A 29 17.97 17.26 6.36
C GLY A 29 16.69 17.81 7.01
N SER A 30 16.88 18.56 8.11
CA SER A 30 15.90 19.18 9.02
C SER A 30 14.94 18.23 9.76
N ASP A 31 15.38 17.81 10.94
CA ASP A 31 14.74 17.80 12.28
C ASP A 31 13.21 17.67 12.44
N SER A 32 12.55 16.94 11.54
CA SER A 32 11.24 16.36 11.85
C SER A 32 11.31 14.85 11.62
N ASP A 33 11.40 14.10 12.72
CA ASP A 33 11.24 12.65 12.71
C ASP A 33 9.81 12.32 12.28
N GLY A 34 9.64 12.17 10.97
CA GLY A 34 8.39 11.76 10.36
C GLY A 34 8.08 10.30 10.72
N ARG A 35 6.80 9.97 10.91
CA ARG A 35 6.34 8.61 11.18
C ARG A 35 5.25 8.23 10.21
N ILE A 36 5.24 6.95 9.82
CA ILE A 36 4.18 6.35 9.02
C ILE A 36 3.62 5.17 9.79
N THR A 37 2.32 5.21 10.08
CA THR A 37 1.59 4.01 10.50
C THR A 37 1.06 3.30 9.27
N VAL A 38 1.21 1.98 9.21
CA VAL A 38 0.75 1.17 8.07
C VAL A 38 -0.39 0.28 8.56
N HIS A 39 -1.53 0.37 7.88
CA HIS A 39 -2.78 -0.29 8.25
C HIS A 39 -3.20 -1.27 7.17
N HIS A 40 -3.50 -2.51 7.57
CA HIS A 40 -4.00 -3.54 6.66
C HIS A 40 -5.50 -3.40 6.46
N LEU A 41 -5.95 -3.28 5.20
CA LEU A 41 -7.33 -3.12 4.80
C LEU A 41 -7.71 -4.17 3.75
N ASN A 42 -8.98 -4.56 3.79
CA ASN A 42 -9.65 -5.21 2.68
C ASN A 42 -10.75 -4.28 2.14
N LEU A 43 -11.43 -4.67 1.05
CA LEU A 43 -12.45 -3.82 0.45
C LEU A 43 -13.60 -3.48 1.43
N SER A 44 -13.98 -4.42 2.29
CA SER A 44 -15.08 -4.19 3.25
C SER A 44 -14.71 -3.18 4.33
N THR A 45 -13.48 -3.23 4.87
CA THR A 45 -13.02 -2.26 5.87
C THR A 45 -12.74 -0.91 5.23
N ALA A 46 -12.18 -0.88 4.01
CA ALA A 46 -11.96 0.38 3.29
C ALA A 46 -13.27 1.13 2.95
N ARG A 47 -14.37 0.41 2.66
CA ARG A 47 -15.69 1.02 2.43
C ARG A 47 -16.31 1.65 3.67
N GLN A 48 -15.87 1.25 4.86
CA GLN A 48 -16.33 1.86 6.12
C GLN A 48 -15.68 3.22 6.38
N LEU A 49 -14.63 3.58 5.63
CA LEU A 49 -13.86 4.81 5.77
C LEU A 49 -14.31 5.83 4.70
N PRO A 50 -15.09 6.86 5.05
CA PRO A 50 -15.66 7.77 4.06
C PRO A 50 -14.60 8.51 3.25
N GLY A 51 -14.76 8.49 1.92
CA GLY A 51 -13.89 9.19 0.97
C GLY A 51 -12.49 8.60 0.77
N LEU A 52 -12.11 7.54 1.49
CA LEU A 52 -10.79 6.91 1.33
C LEU A 52 -10.65 6.34 -0.09
N LEU A 53 -11.59 5.47 -0.48
CA LEU A 53 -11.53 4.77 -1.77
C LEU A 53 -11.56 5.76 -2.96
N ASP A 54 -12.34 6.83 -2.86
CA ASP A 54 -12.40 7.87 -3.89
C ASP A 54 -11.05 8.59 -4.02
N TYR A 55 -10.42 8.92 -2.89
CA TYR A 55 -9.09 9.55 -2.88
C TYR A 55 -8.02 8.61 -3.44
N LEU A 56 -7.98 7.35 -3.01
CA LEU A 56 -7.00 6.38 -3.52
C LEU A 56 -7.16 6.19 -5.04
N ASN A 57 -8.40 6.01 -5.52
CA ASN A 57 -8.68 5.89 -6.95
C ASN A 57 -8.23 7.15 -7.71
N LYS A 58 -8.55 8.35 -7.22
CA LYS A 58 -8.11 9.61 -7.84
C LYS A 58 -6.59 9.67 -8.03
N ILE A 59 -5.83 9.27 -7.01
CA ILE A 59 -4.36 9.23 -7.09
C ILE A 59 -3.90 8.17 -8.10
N PHE A 60 -4.51 6.98 -8.11
CA PHE A 60 -4.16 5.91 -9.03
C PHE A 60 -4.47 6.27 -10.49
N ALA A 61 -5.65 6.85 -10.75
CA ALA A 61 -6.07 7.30 -12.07
C ALA A 61 -5.10 8.36 -12.63
N ASN A 62 -4.65 9.31 -11.79
CA ASN A 62 -3.62 10.26 -12.19
C ASN A 62 -2.30 9.57 -12.56
N GLU A 63 -1.96 8.47 -11.88
CA GLU A 63 -0.74 7.73 -12.15
C GLU A 63 -0.80 6.91 -13.45
N ILE A 64 -1.97 6.35 -13.76
CA ILE A 64 -2.24 5.75 -15.07
C ILE A 64 -2.16 6.82 -16.17
N LYS A 65 -2.80 7.97 -15.97
CA LYS A 65 -2.78 9.08 -16.92
C LYS A 65 -1.37 9.62 -17.21
N ASN A 66 -0.49 9.63 -16.20
CA ASN A 66 0.91 10.02 -16.38
C ASN A 66 1.67 9.03 -17.29
N GLY A 67 1.27 7.75 -17.32
CA GLY A 67 1.75 6.76 -18.30
C GLY A 67 3.22 6.33 -18.15
N GLN A 68 3.82 6.49 -16.97
CA GLN A 68 5.26 6.25 -16.76
C GLN A 68 5.59 5.09 -15.82
N THR A 69 4.62 4.57 -15.07
CA THR A 69 4.89 3.62 -13.96
C THR A 69 4.04 2.34 -14.02
N TYR A 70 2.81 2.42 -14.52
CA TYR A 70 1.89 1.29 -14.67
C TYR A 70 1.60 1.00 -16.16
N PRO A 71 1.39 -0.26 -16.56
CA PRO A 71 1.18 -0.64 -17.95
C PRO A 71 -0.25 -0.35 -18.48
N GLN A 72 -1.19 0.04 -17.63
CA GLN A 72 -2.54 0.38 -18.07
C GLN A 72 -2.53 1.68 -18.87
N GLU A 73 -3.29 1.72 -19.97
CA GLU A 73 -3.39 2.90 -20.84
C GLU A 73 -4.65 3.73 -20.54
N GLU A 74 -5.75 3.07 -20.14
CA GLU A 74 -7.04 3.71 -19.92
C GLU A 74 -7.28 3.97 -18.43
N GLU A 75 -7.89 5.13 -18.12
CA GLU A 75 -8.29 5.48 -16.76
C GLU A 75 -9.27 4.43 -16.20
N MET A 76 -9.01 3.97 -14.98
CA MET A 76 -9.89 3.03 -14.28
C MET A 76 -10.97 3.79 -13.52
N GLY A 77 -12.23 3.48 -13.80
CA GLY A 77 -13.35 3.90 -12.96
C GLY A 77 -13.29 3.26 -11.56
N GLN A 78 -14.04 3.81 -10.61
CA GLN A 78 -14.08 3.39 -9.20
C GLN A 78 -14.24 1.87 -9.00
N ALA A 79 -15.21 1.27 -9.68
CA ALA A 79 -15.45 -0.17 -9.56
C ALA A 79 -14.26 -1.02 -10.08
N THR A 80 -13.61 -0.59 -11.16
CA THR A 80 -12.44 -1.28 -11.73
C THR A 80 -11.23 -1.14 -10.82
N PHE A 81 -11.03 0.05 -10.24
CA PHE A 81 -9.99 0.27 -9.23
C PHE A 81 -10.18 -0.63 -8.02
N GLU A 82 -11.39 -0.69 -7.46
CA GLU A 82 -11.70 -1.57 -6.32
C GLU A 82 -11.44 -3.04 -6.67
N ALA A 83 -11.91 -3.50 -7.83
CA ALA A 83 -11.69 -4.88 -8.27
C ALA A 83 -10.21 -5.21 -8.52
N TYR A 84 -9.41 -4.24 -8.98
CA TYR A 84 -7.99 -4.44 -9.28
C TYR A 84 -7.08 -4.33 -8.05
N PHE A 85 -7.24 -3.25 -7.28
CA PHE A 85 -6.35 -2.86 -6.20
C PHE A 85 -6.72 -3.60 -4.90
N PHE A 86 -8.01 -3.79 -4.64
CA PHE A 86 -8.52 -4.55 -3.48
C PHE A 86 -8.87 -6.01 -3.82
N ALA A 87 -8.25 -6.57 -4.87
CA ALA A 87 -8.40 -7.99 -5.21
C ALA A 87 -7.91 -8.94 -4.10
N ALA A 88 -7.04 -8.45 -3.21
CA ALA A 88 -6.52 -9.17 -2.05
C ALA A 88 -6.24 -8.19 -0.90
N ASP A 89 -5.02 -8.15 -0.37
CA ASP A 89 -4.66 -7.31 0.78
C ASP A 89 -4.20 -5.93 0.30
N VAL A 90 -4.63 -4.87 0.99
CA VAL A 90 -4.16 -3.52 0.75
C VAL A 90 -3.60 -2.94 2.05
N PHE A 91 -2.49 -2.26 1.95
CA PHE A 91 -1.85 -1.58 3.06
C PHE A 91 -1.82 -0.08 2.77
N VAL A 92 -2.33 0.72 3.69
CA VAL A 92 -2.36 2.18 3.58
C VAL A 92 -1.46 2.77 4.66
N GLY A 93 -0.49 3.58 4.24
CA GLY A 93 0.38 4.33 5.13
C GLY A 93 -0.23 5.69 5.46
N ILE A 94 -0.34 6.02 6.75
CA ILE A 94 -0.75 7.32 7.27
C ILE A 94 0.46 8.01 7.90
N PHE A 95 0.79 9.20 7.41
CA PHE A 95 1.89 10.03 7.87
C PHE A 95 1.44 10.94 9.02
N GLY A 96 2.22 10.97 10.11
CA GLY A 96 1.99 11.81 11.31
C GLY A 96 0.85 11.32 12.22
N GLY A 97 0.60 12.01 13.33
CA GLY A 97 -0.59 11.81 14.19
C GLY A 97 -0.36 11.12 15.55
N LEU A 98 0.85 10.67 15.90
CA LEU A 98 1.12 9.99 17.18
C LEU A 98 2.35 10.57 17.91
N SER A 99 2.27 10.67 19.24
CA SER A 99 3.30 11.23 20.12
C SER A 99 4.57 10.37 20.17
N MET A 100 5.69 11.02 20.50
CA MET A 100 7.07 10.56 20.30
C MET A 100 7.57 9.47 21.28
N GLU A 101 6.74 8.51 21.67
CA GLU A 101 7.21 7.44 22.58
C GLU A 101 8.06 6.41 21.83
N CYS A 102 9.04 5.82 22.53
CA CYS A 102 10.08 4.93 22.00
C CYS A 102 9.51 3.78 21.16
N MET A 103 9.92 3.66 19.90
CA MET A 103 9.42 2.62 19.01
C MET A 103 10.55 1.80 18.38
N VAL A 104 10.29 0.51 18.26
CA VAL A 104 11.01 -0.44 17.40
C VAL A 104 10.36 -0.37 16.01
N GLU A 105 11.15 -0.23 14.94
CA GLU A 105 10.60 -0.26 13.56
C GLU A 105 9.84 -1.58 13.32
N GLY A 106 8.61 -1.49 12.80
CA GLY A 106 7.75 -2.67 12.61
C GLY A 106 7.08 -3.16 13.91
N GLY A 107 7.12 -2.37 14.98
CA GLY A 107 6.34 -2.61 16.19
C GLY A 107 4.84 -2.43 15.93
N ASN A 108 4.02 -3.22 16.63
CA ASN A 108 2.57 -3.10 16.57
C ASN A 108 2.14 -1.71 17.05
N ALA A 109 1.35 -1.04 16.23
CA ALA A 109 0.63 0.16 16.59
C ALA A 109 -0.77 -0.29 17.01
N GLU A 110 -1.10 -0.18 18.29
CA GLU A 110 -2.49 -0.36 18.75
C GLU A 110 -3.31 0.88 18.38
N VAL A 111 -3.35 1.21 17.09
CA VAL A 111 -3.93 2.44 16.53
C VAL A 111 -4.69 2.09 15.26
N ASP A 112 -5.96 2.53 15.20
CA ASP A 112 -6.79 2.43 14.01
C ASP A 112 -6.46 3.55 13.01
N ILE A 113 -6.81 3.36 11.74
CA ILE A 113 -6.53 4.31 10.68
C ILE A 113 -7.23 5.66 10.88
N ASP A 114 -8.42 5.70 11.47
CA ASP A 114 -9.11 6.95 11.78
C ASP A 114 -8.44 7.72 12.93
N ASP A 115 -7.93 7.01 13.94
CA ASP A 115 -7.12 7.60 15.02
C ASP A 115 -5.81 8.16 14.46
N ALA A 116 -5.12 7.38 13.62
CA ALA A 116 -3.91 7.83 12.94
C ALA A 116 -4.18 9.04 12.03
N ARG A 117 -5.34 9.08 11.34
CA ARG A 117 -5.76 10.21 10.52
C ARG A 117 -5.96 11.48 11.36
N ALA A 118 -6.39 11.35 12.62
CA ALA A 118 -6.57 12.46 13.56
C ALA A 118 -7.38 13.63 12.94
N THR A 119 -8.51 13.32 12.32
CA THR A 119 -9.43 14.25 11.62
C THR A 119 -8.91 14.93 10.34
N ARG A 120 -7.64 14.74 9.98
CA ARG A 120 -7.06 15.29 8.73
C ARG A 120 -7.74 14.71 7.50
N SER A 121 -7.64 15.42 6.38
CA SER A 121 -8.07 14.88 5.08
C SER A 121 -7.13 13.76 4.60
N TRP A 122 -7.63 12.86 3.76
CA TRP A 122 -6.80 11.81 3.17
C TRP A 122 -5.63 12.36 2.35
N GLU A 123 -5.79 13.54 1.74
CA GLU A 123 -4.73 14.23 0.99
C GLU A 123 -3.57 14.70 1.89
N GLU A 124 -3.88 15.08 3.14
CA GLU A 124 -2.92 15.56 4.13
C GLU A 124 -2.23 14.44 4.91
N CYS A 125 -2.81 13.24 4.97
CA CYS A 125 -2.30 12.19 5.83
C CYS A 125 -1.88 10.91 5.10
N VAL A 126 -2.38 10.61 3.90
CA VAL A 126 -1.96 9.39 3.18
C VAL A 126 -0.53 9.55 2.67
N ALA A 127 0.38 8.76 3.21
CA ALA A 127 1.77 8.63 2.77
C ALA A 127 1.89 7.90 1.43
N GLY A 128 0.98 6.95 1.20
CA GLY A 128 0.96 6.05 0.06
C GLY A 128 0.35 4.72 0.46
N TYR A 129 0.22 3.83 -0.50
CA TYR A 129 -0.49 2.56 -0.32
C TYR A 129 0.00 1.53 -1.32
N TYR A 130 -0.18 0.26 -0.99
CA TYR A 130 0.18 -0.84 -1.87
C TYR A 130 -0.73 -2.04 -1.66
N TYR A 131 -0.89 -2.86 -2.69
CA TYR A 131 -1.55 -4.15 -2.55
C TYR A 131 -0.52 -5.27 -2.37
N ILE A 132 -0.91 -6.39 -1.77
CA ILE A 132 -0.20 -7.67 -1.85
C ILE A 132 -1.19 -8.72 -2.36
N LYS A 133 -0.86 -9.36 -3.48
CA LYS A 133 -1.69 -10.43 -4.06
C LYS A 133 -0.84 -11.54 -4.66
N PRO A 134 -1.38 -12.75 -4.88
CA PRO A 134 -0.65 -13.80 -5.57
C PRO A 134 -0.28 -13.34 -7.00
N ASN A 135 0.97 -13.54 -7.41
CA ASN A 135 1.41 -13.21 -8.76
C ASN A 135 1.00 -14.28 -9.79
N TYR A 136 0.77 -15.51 -9.31
CA TYR A 136 0.44 -16.68 -10.11
C TYR A 136 -0.68 -17.48 -9.46
N PRO A 137 -1.47 -18.25 -10.23
CA PRO A 137 -2.51 -19.12 -9.68
C PRO A 137 -1.95 -20.37 -9.00
N GLY A 138 -2.76 -20.98 -8.13
CA GLY A 138 -2.59 -22.36 -7.66
C GLY A 138 -1.21 -22.66 -7.08
N ARG A 139 -0.46 -23.55 -7.75
CA ARG A 139 0.82 -24.10 -7.27
C ARG A 139 1.90 -23.03 -7.03
N SER A 140 1.79 -21.87 -7.68
CA SER A 140 2.74 -20.76 -7.55
C SER A 140 2.17 -19.58 -6.77
N SER A 141 1.03 -19.73 -6.10
CA SER A 141 0.38 -18.64 -5.35
C SER A 141 1.13 -18.21 -4.09
N HIS A 142 2.15 -18.96 -3.68
CA HIS A 142 3.07 -18.59 -2.61
C HIS A 142 4.05 -17.47 -3.01
N ILE A 143 4.09 -17.10 -4.30
CA ILE A 143 4.83 -15.95 -4.82
C ILE A 143 3.86 -14.77 -4.95
N CYS A 144 4.10 -13.71 -4.19
CA CYS A 144 3.29 -12.49 -4.28
C CYS A 144 3.81 -11.51 -5.33
N ASN A 145 2.94 -10.57 -5.69
CA ASN A 145 3.25 -9.32 -6.34
C ASN A 145 2.67 -8.19 -5.47
N ALA A 146 3.29 -7.02 -5.55
CA ALA A 146 2.78 -5.79 -4.98
C ALA A 146 2.95 -4.63 -5.97
N GLY A 147 2.01 -3.70 -5.92
CA GLY A 147 2.11 -2.43 -6.64
C GLY A 147 1.97 -1.30 -5.65
N PHE A 148 2.89 -0.33 -5.72
CA PHE A 148 2.99 0.78 -4.78
C PHE A 148 2.55 2.08 -5.44
N VAL A 149 1.85 2.91 -4.68
CA VAL A 149 1.43 4.24 -5.11
C VAL A 149 1.77 5.24 -4.01
N VAL A 150 2.52 6.28 -4.37
CA VAL A 150 2.84 7.42 -3.49
C VAL A 150 2.22 8.68 -4.11
N PRO A 151 1.32 9.38 -3.37
CA PRO A 151 0.74 10.64 -3.83
C PRO A 151 1.82 11.63 -4.28
N PRO A 152 1.58 12.42 -5.35
CA PRO A 152 2.58 13.35 -5.89
C PRO A 152 3.16 14.32 -4.84
N ASN A 153 2.33 14.79 -3.91
CA ASN A 153 2.72 15.67 -2.80
C ASN A 153 3.57 15.00 -1.70
N ARG A 154 3.84 13.68 -1.79
CA ARG A 154 4.65 12.89 -0.84
C ARG A 154 5.92 12.31 -1.45
N ARG A 155 6.17 12.53 -2.74
CA ARG A 155 7.35 12.01 -3.45
C ARG A 155 8.62 12.73 -2.98
N GLY A 156 9.76 12.05 -3.10
CA GLY A 156 11.06 12.61 -2.71
C GLY A 156 11.34 12.66 -1.20
N SER A 157 10.39 12.23 -0.35
CA SER A 157 10.53 12.28 1.12
C SER A 157 10.68 10.90 1.77
N GLY A 158 11.03 9.85 1.02
CA GLY A 158 11.29 8.52 1.59
C GLY A 158 10.06 7.65 1.92
N HIS A 159 8.83 8.13 1.69
CA HIS A 159 7.60 7.36 1.95
C HIS A 159 7.58 6.01 1.22
N GLY A 160 7.97 5.97 -0.07
CA GLY A 160 8.02 4.74 -0.86
C GLY A 160 8.97 3.69 -0.28
N PHE A 161 10.15 4.12 0.20
CA PHE A 161 11.10 3.23 0.88
C PHE A 161 10.51 2.66 2.18
N THR A 162 9.83 3.48 2.97
CA THR A 162 9.17 3.02 4.20
C THR A 162 8.02 2.05 3.91
N LEU A 163 7.26 2.27 2.83
CA LEU A 163 6.23 1.31 2.39
C LEU A 163 6.86 -0.01 1.92
N ALA A 164 8.02 0.02 1.25
CA ALA A 164 8.75 -1.19 0.88
C ALA A 164 9.25 -1.97 2.11
N LYS A 165 9.73 -1.27 3.16
CA LYS A 165 10.08 -1.92 4.44
C LYS A 165 8.87 -2.61 5.07
N SER A 166 7.70 -1.95 5.11
CA SER A 166 6.50 -2.55 5.66
C SER A 166 6.00 -3.73 4.82
N PHE A 167 6.15 -3.67 3.50
CA PHE A 167 5.87 -4.79 2.62
C PHE A 167 6.71 -6.04 2.96
N LEU A 168 8.02 -5.86 3.20
CA LEU A 168 8.90 -6.97 3.61
C LEU A 168 8.51 -7.58 4.95
N TYR A 169 7.86 -6.81 5.83
CA TYR A 169 7.30 -7.30 7.09
C TYR A 169 5.97 -8.05 6.89
N TYR A 170 5.03 -7.48 6.12
CA TYR A 170 3.69 -8.03 5.99
C TYR A 170 3.58 -9.20 5.02
N ALA A 171 4.34 -9.23 3.92
CA ALA A 171 4.21 -10.30 2.92
C ALA A 171 4.46 -11.71 3.50
N PRO A 172 5.49 -11.95 4.34
CA PRO A 172 5.69 -13.25 5.00
C PRO A 172 4.56 -13.60 5.98
N LEU A 173 3.99 -12.62 6.70
CA LEU A 173 2.89 -12.81 7.64
C LEU A 173 1.59 -13.24 6.93
N LEU A 174 1.39 -12.79 5.69
CA LEU A 174 0.31 -13.26 4.81
C LEU A 174 0.57 -14.66 4.22
N GLY A 175 1.72 -15.28 4.52
CA GLY A 175 2.08 -16.62 4.10
C GLY A 175 2.86 -16.71 2.79
N TYR A 176 3.21 -15.58 2.17
CA TYR A 176 4.04 -15.59 0.97
C TYR A 176 5.49 -15.99 1.29
N ARG A 177 6.16 -16.60 0.30
CA ARG A 177 7.54 -17.11 0.42
C ARG A 177 8.52 -16.43 -0.53
N ALA A 178 8.00 -15.73 -1.53
CA ALA A 178 8.77 -14.94 -2.46
C ALA A 178 7.92 -13.78 -2.99
N SER A 179 8.59 -12.79 -3.59
CA SER A 179 7.95 -11.68 -4.29
C SER A 179 8.56 -11.52 -5.68
N ILE A 180 7.72 -11.21 -6.66
CA ILE A 180 8.13 -10.86 -8.02
C ILE A 180 7.39 -9.60 -8.44
N PHE A 181 8.15 -8.59 -8.86
CA PHE A 181 7.64 -7.43 -9.57
C PHE A 181 7.88 -7.64 -11.07
N ASN A 182 6.80 -7.82 -11.82
CA ASN A 182 6.91 -8.23 -13.23
C ASN A 182 7.44 -7.10 -14.13
N LEU A 183 7.10 -5.85 -13.84
CA LEU A 183 7.42 -4.68 -14.65
C LEU A 183 7.84 -3.52 -13.74
N VAL A 184 9.16 -3.35 -13.59
CA VAL A 184 9.75 -2.15 -13.00
C VAL A 184 10.55 -1.46 -14.10
N TYR A 185 10.01 -0.35 -14.60
CA TYR A 185 10.62 0.35 -15.73
C TYR A 185 11.87 1.12 -15.31
N VAL A 186 12.92 1.07 -16.13
CA VAL A 186 14.21 1.73 -15.85
C VAL A 186 14.12 3.26 -15.73
N ASN A 187 13.10 3.87 -16.34
CA ASN A 187 12.84 5.31 -16.26
C ASN A 187 12.04 5.71 -15.01
N ASN A 188 11.50 4.75 -14.24
CA ASN A 188 10.95 4.99 -12.91
C ASN A 188 12.10 4.98 -11.89
N THR A 189 12.91 6.04 -11.91
CA THR A 189 14.11 6.18 -11.07
C THR A 189 13.83 6.11 -9.57
N ALA A 190 12.58 6.36 -9.14
CA ALA A 190 12.18 6.22 -7.74
C ALA A 190 12.00 4.76 -7.30
N SER A 191 11.90 3.81 -8.25
CA SER A 191 11.66 2.38 -8.00
C SER A 191 12.84 1.47 -8.37
N VAL A 192 13.91 2.02 -8.95
CA VAL A 192 15.12 1.30 -9.38
C VAL A 192 16.29 1.61 -8.46
#